data_AF-A0A921S3P4-F1
#
_entry.id   AF-A0A921S3P4-F1
#
_cell.length_a   1.000
_cell.length_b   1.000
_cell.length_c   1.000
_cell.angle_alpha   90.00
_cell.angle_beta   90.00
_cell.angle_gamma   90.00
#
_symmetry.space_group_name_H-M   'P 1'
#
loop_
_entity.id
_entity.type
_entity.pdbx_description
1 polymer ?
#
loop_
_entity_poly.entity_id
_entity_poly.type
_entity_poly.pdbx_seq_one_letter_code
_entity_poly.pdbx_strand_id
1 'polypeptide(L)'
;MLNKNEGIHDDCFNLVARKFAFEELEKLKGTNKNVSKHYMDLKFSLACQLSKGDEYRTKVDYNQLAKFALEWPWRKYNVKECTWILIPLQTVTACGIYNLFILDMSRRALYIVDQTPKPDLYKIQPLKKYTNKIQRVSTVLNEVMKVSCPWWRDDLILFDHRVVEVNQFELNGDLSGYNVLLAMHAWNGKRIETSICNNDNYEVRKHILLHLLTYTGNKNIANIPKGVRDHLERYISLTSKKQ
;
A
#
# COMPACT_ATOMS: atom_id res chain seq x y z
N MET A 1 -13.25 2.69 -10.72
CA MET A 1 -12.29 3.73 -10.24
C MET A 1 -12.98 5.05 -9.89
N LEU A 2 -13.74 5.68 -10.81
CA LEU A 2 -14.53 6.90 -10.49
C LEU A 2 -15.93 6.62 -9.93
N ASN A 3 -16.42 5.38 -10.00
CA ASN A 3 -17.69 5.01 -9.34
C ASN A 3 -17.54 5.16 -7.82
N LYS A 4 -18.34 6.05 -7.22
CA LYS A 4 -18.26 6.40 -5.80
C LYS A 4 -18.60 5.25 -4.85
N ASN A 5 -19.30 4.23 -5.35
CA ASN A 5 -19.77 3.06 -4.59
C ASN A 5 -18.92 1.80 -4.85
N GLU A 6 -17.68 1.97 -5.34
CA GLU A 6 -16.79 0.83 -5.62
C GLU A 6 -15.40 1.06 -5.06
N GLY A 7 -14.85 0.06 -4.38
CA GLY A 7 -13.44 -0.04 -4.05
C GLY A 7 -12.49 0.16 -5.23
N ILE A 8 -11.22 0.47 -4.95
CA ILE A 8 -10.18 0.36 -5.96
C ILE A 8 -9.93 -1.12 -6.30
N HIS A 9 -9.80 -1.45 -7.57
CA HIS A 9 -9.41 -2.79 -8.00
C HIS A 9 -7.93 -3.06 -7.66
N ASP A 10 -7.57 -4.27 -7.25
CA ASP A 10 -6.22 -4.61 -6.80
C ASP A 10 -5.14 -4.30 -7.85
N ASP A 11 -5.39 -4.61 -9.13
CA ASP A 11 -4.45 -4.26 -10.22
C ASP A 11 -4.21 -2.75 -10.34
N CYS A 12 -5.27 -1.95 -10.13
CA CYS A 12 -5.15 -0.50 -10.16
C CYS A 12 -4.34 -0.01 -8.96
N PHE A 13 -4.61 -0.56 -7.78
CA PHE A 13 -3.83 -0.27 -6.58
C PHE A 13 -2.35 -0.58 -6.80
N ASN A 14 -2.05 -1.78 -7.28
CA ASN A 14 -0.69 -2.25 -7.51
C ASN A 14 0.05 -1.35 -8.50
N LEU A 15 -0.62 -0.91 -9.56
CA LEU A 15 -0.02 -0.02 -10.55
C LEU A 15 0.30 1.37 -9.97
N VAL A 16 -0.58 1.93 -9.14
CA VAL A 16 -0.32 3.21 -8.45
C VAL A 16 0.85 3.09 -7.48
N ALA A 17 0.87 2.04 -6.64
CA ALA A 17 1.96 1.81 -5.69
C ALA A 17 3.32 1.70 -6.41
N ARG A 18 3.37 0.97 -7.54
CA ARG A 18 4.56 0.86 -8.40
C ARG A 18 4.98 2.19 -9.01
N LYS A 19 4.02 3.00 -9.46
CA LYS A 19 4.30 4.35 -9.95
C LYS A 19 4.94 5.21 -8.86
N PHE A 20 4.39 5.22 -7.64
CA PHE A 20 4.96 5.99 -6.53
C PHE A 20 6.38 5.52 -6.19
N ALA A 21 6.63 4.21 -6.20
CA ALA A 21 7.97 3.65 -6.02
C ALA A 21 8.95 4.16 -7.09
N PHE A 22 8.51 4.20 -8.35
CA PHE A 22 9.31 4.68 -9.47
C PHE A 22 9.56 6.20 -9.36
N GLU A 23 8.56 7.01 -9.03
CA GLU A 23 8.71 8.45 -8.84
C GLU A 23 9.67 8.80 -7.69
N GLU A 24 9.62 8.05 -6.60
CA GLU A 24 10.56 8.19 -5.48
C GLU A 24 12.02 7.99 -5.95
N LEU A 25 12.25 7.01 -6.83
CA LEU A 25 13.56 6.77 -7.43
C LEU A 25 13.95 7.86 -8.44
N GLU A 26 13.04 8.27 -9.32
CA GLU A 26 13.29 9.29 -10.34
C GLU A 26 13.66 10.65 -9.74
N LYS A 27 13.01 11.05 -8.64
CA LYS A 27 13.32 12.31 -7.91
C LYS A 27 14.76 12.38 -7.42
N LEU A 28 15.44 11.24 -7.29
CA LEU A 28 16.80 11.14 -6.77
C LEU A 28 17.85 10.96 -7.87
N LYS A 29 17.44 10.89 -9.14
CA LYS A 29 18.39 10.82 -10.27
C LYS A 29 19.33 12.03 -10.26
N GLY A 30 20.63 11.74 -10.35
CA GLY A 30 21.67 12.78 -10.30
C GLY A 30 21.95 13.32 -8.89
N THR A 31 21.39 12.71 -7.85
CA THR A 31 21.67 13.06 -6.44
C THR A 31 22.40 11.92 -5.73
N ASN A 32 23.16 12.23 -4.68
CA ASN A 32 23.81 11.23 -3.81
C ASN A 32 22.90 10.77 -2.66
N LYS A 33 21.59 11.00 -2.76
CA LYS A 33 20.63 10.69 -1.69
C LYS A 33 20.08 9.28 -1.89
N ASN A 34 19.89 8.58 -0.78
CA ASN A 34 19.24 7.27 -0.76
C ASN A 34 17.71 7.40 -0.89
N VAL A 35 17.09 6.36 -1.45
CA VAL A 35 15.63 6.23 -1.54
C VAL A 35 15.06 6.11 -0.13
N SER A 36 14.20 7.05 0.25
CA SER A 36 13.67 7.13 1.62
C SER A 36 12.56 6.11 1.90
N LYS A 37 11.72 5.85 0.89
CA LYS A 37 10.55 4.98 0.97
C LYS A 37 10.68 3.80 0.03
N HIS A 38 10.60 2.60 0.59
CA HIS A 38 10.35 1.40 -0.17
C HIS A 38 8.84 1.11 -0.18
N TYR A 39 8.26 1.02 -1.37
CA TYR A 39 6.84 0.72 -1.55
C TYR A 39 6.68 -0.75 -1.93
N MET A 40 5.76 -1.44 -1.25
CA MET A 40 5.24 -2.75 -1.67
C MET A 40 3.85 -2.60 -2.28
N ASP A 41 3.45 -3.58 -3.09
CA ASP A 41 2.10 -3.70 -3.61
C ASP A 41 1.31 -4.79 -2.86
N LEU A 42 0.03 -4.98 -3.19
CA LEU A 42 -0.84 -5.92 -2.47
C LEU A 42 -0.43 -7.38 -2.65
N LYS A 43 0.36 -7.71 -3.68
CA LYS A 43 0.74 -9.10 -3.98
C LYS A 43 1.47 -9.74 -2.82
N PHE A 44 2.32 -8.97 -2.14
CA PHE A 44 2.97 -9.43 -0.91
C PHE A 44 1.94 -9.80 0.16
N SER A 45 1.03 -8.88 0.49
CA SER A 45 0.05 -9.09 1.57
C SER A 45 -0.93 -10.23 1.28
N LEU A 46 -1.36 -10.37 0.02
CA LEU A 46 -2.25 -11.44 -0.44
C LEU A 46 -1.56 -12.80 -0.38
N ALA A 47 -0.32 -12.89 -0.86
CA ALA A 47 0.47 -14.12 -0.79
C ALA A 47 0.88 -14.49 0.66
N CYS A 48 1.05 -13.50 1.54
CA CYS A 48 1.26 -13.72 2.98
C CYS A 48 0.04 -14.30 3.70
N GLN A 49 -1.16 -14.19 3.09
CA GLN A 49 -2.45 -14.63 3.61
C GLN A 49 -2.80 -14.00 4.97
N LEU A 50 -2.53 -12.69 5.11
CA LEU A 50 -2.72 -11.93 6.35
C LEU A 50 -4.19 -11.82 6.81
N SER A 51 -5.12 -12.07 5.90
CA SER A 51 -6.57 -12.09 6.17
C SER A 51 -7.09 -13.44 6.65
N LYS A 52 -6.30 -14.52 6.54
CA LYS A 52 -6.72 -15.87 6.91
C LYS A 52 -6.34 -16.22 8.34
N GLY A 53 -7.23 -16.96 9.02
CA GLY A 53 -6.91 -17.67 10.26
C GLY A 53 -5.76 -18.65 10.05
N ASP A 54 -4.99 -18.90 11.11
CA ASP A 54 -3.73 -19.67 11.06
C ASP A 54 -3.95 -21.06 10.45
N GLU A 55 -5.07 -21.71 10.76
CA GLU A 55 -5.51 -23.02 10.30
C GLU A 55 -5.87 -23.08 8.80
N TYR A 56 -6.17 -21.93 8.18
CA TYR A 56 -6.55 -21.83 6.76
C TYR A 56 -5.40 -21.36 5.85
N ARG A 57 -4.21 -21.13 6.43
CA ARG A 57 -3.04 -20.66 5.67
C ARG A 57 -2.35 -21.84 5.00
N THR A 58 -2.01 -21.66 3.74
CA THR A 58 -1.12 -22.58 3.04
C THR A 58 0.35 -22.25 3.31
N LYS A 59 1.24 -23.20 3.02
CA LYS A 59 2.69 -22.99 3.10
C LYS A 59 3.12 -21.80 2.24
N VAL A 60 4.00 -20.97 2.79
CA VAL A 60 4.51 -19.77 2.12
C VAL A 60 5.70 -20.13 1.24
N ASP A 61 5.69 -19.64 0.00
CA ASP A 61 6.89 -19.61 -0.85
C ASP A 61 7.64 -18.29 -0.62
N TYR A 62 8.69 -18.36 0.21
CA TYR A 62 9.51 -17.19 0.54
C TYR A 62 10.28 -16.63 -0.65
N ASN A 63 10.64 -17.47 -1.64
CA ASN A 63 11.31 -17.00 -2.84
C ASN A 63 10.34 -16.17 -3.69
N GLN A 64 9.11 -16.66 -3.88
CA GLN A 64 8.09 -15.90 -4.60
C GLN A 64 7.74 -14.59 -3.86
N LEU A 65 7.61 -14.63 -2.54
CA LEU A 65 7.38 -13.42 -1.76
C LEU A 65 8.54 -12.42 -1.84
N ALA A 66 9.78 -12.89 -1.86
CA ALA A 66 10.95 -12.03 -2.08
C ALA A 66 10.86 -11.31 -3.42
N LYS A 67 10.34 -11.97 -4.47
CA LYS A 67 10.08 -11.30 -5.75
C LYS A 67 9.06 -10.18 -5.62
N PHE A 68 7.95 -10.41 -4.91
CA PHE A 68 6.92 -9.39 -4.72
C PHE A 68 7.36 -8.23 -3.82
N ALA A 69 8.14 -8.52 -2.78
CA ALA A 69 8.62 -7.52 -1.85
C ALA A 69 9.79 -6.71 -2.43
N LEU A 70 10.74 -7.36 -3.10
CA LEU A 70 12.07 -6.79 -3.34
C LEU A 70 12.47 -6.73 -4.82
N GLU A 71 11.83 -7.48 -5.71
CA GLU A 71 12.24 -7.53 -7.12
C GLU A 71 11.33 -6.67 -8.01
N TRP A 72 11.65 -5.39 -8.03
CA TRP A 72 11.16 -4.50 -9.07
C TRP A 72 12.19 -4.40 -10.20
N PRO A 73 11.79 -4.50 -11.49
CA PRO A 73 12.74 -4.51 -12.61
C PRO A 73 13.70 -3.31 -12.66
N TRP A 74 13.27 -2.15 -12.14
CA TRP A 74 14.05 -0.91 -12.12
C TRP A 74 14.77 -0.65 -10.78
N ARG A 75 14.60 -1.48 -9.74
CA ARG A 75 15.12 -1.16 -8.40
C ARG A 75 16.62 -1.40 -8.37
N LYS A 76 17.36 -0.35 -8.04
CA LYS A 76 18.81 -0.37 -7.89
C LYS A 76 19.31 0.01 -6.49
N TYR A 77 18.40 0.20 -5.53
CA TYR A 77 18.71 0.61 -4.16
C TYR A 77 18.52 -0.51 -3.15
N ASN A 78 19.27 -0.50 -2.05
CA ASN A 78 19.13 -1.45 -0.96
C ASN A 78 17.91 -1.10 -0.07
N VAL A 79 16.96 -2.02 0.09
CA VAL A 79 15.75 -1.78 0.89
C VAL A 79 16.07 -1.53 2.36
N LYS A 80 17.17 -2.11 2.89
CA LYS A 80 17.61 -1.87 4.26
C LYS A 80 18.06 -0.42 4.51
N GLU A 81 18.47 0.29 3.46
CA GLU A 81 18.88 1.70 3.55
C GLU A 81 17.70 2.67 3.45
N CYS A 82 16.50 2.17 3.14
CA CYS A 82 15.30 2.98 3.17
C CYS A 82 14.91 3.30 4.62
N THR A 83 14.47 4.54 4.85
CA THR A 83 13.94 4.97 6.14
C THR A 83 12.61 4.28 6.46
N TRP A 84 11.76 4.12 5.43
CA TRP A 84 10.44 3.52 5.57
C TRP A 84 10.19 2.40 4.58
N ILE A 85 9.56 1.33 5.06
CA ILE A 85 8.98 0.27 4.22
C ILE A 85 7.47 0.33 4.38
N LEU A 86 6.79 0.59 3.26
CA LEU A 86 5.34 0.80 3.18
C LEU A 86 4.67 -0.47 2.67
N ILE A 87 3.96 -1.17 3.56
CA ILE A 87 3.33 -2.46 3.30
C ILE A 87 1.82 -2.26 3.33
N PRO A 88 1.14 -2.22 2.17
CA PRO A 88 -0.31 -2.18 2.13
C PRO A 88 -0.89 -3.56 2.44
N LEU A 89 -1.98 -3.60 3.21
CA LEU A 89 -2.68 -4.83 3.56
C LEU A 89 -4.13 -4.72 3.10
N GLN A 90 -4.62 -5.75 2.42
CA GLN A 90 -6.04 -5.90 2.17
C GLN A 90 -6.60 -6.99 3.10
N THR A 91 -7.61 -6.62 3.88
CA THR A 91 -8.45 -7.59 4.57
C THR A 91 -9.62 -7.96 3.68
N VAL A 92 -9.75 -9.27 3.42
CA VAL A 92 -10.82 -9.83 2.60
C VAL A 92 -12.10 -9.87 3.46
N THR A 93 -12.82 -8.75 3.47
CA THR A 93 -14.24 -8.68 3.82
C THR A 93 -15.02 -8.31 2.55
N ALA A 94 -16.35 -8.39 2.58
CA ALA A 94 -17.22 -8.16 1.40
C ALA A 94 -17.00 -6.84 0.65
N CYS A 95 -16.30 -5.86 1.24
CA CYS A 95 -15.98 -4.56 0.63
C CYS A 95 -14.47 -4.26 0.53
N GLY A 96 -13.58 -5.23 0.82
CA GLY A 96 -12.13 -5.06 0.73
C GLY A 96 -11.59 -3.88 1.54
N ILE A 97 -11.44 -4.05 2.86
CA ILE A 97 -10.89 -2.99 3.71
C ILE A 97 -9.35 -2.99 3.60
N TYR A 98 -8.76 -1.84 3.33
CA TYR A 98 -7.30 -1.68 3.27
C TYR A 98 -6.74 -1.03 4.55
N ASN A 99 -5.58 -1.51 4.97
CA ASN A 99 -4.76 -0.94 6.04
C ASN A 99 -3.33 -0.71 5.52
N LEU A 100 -2.54 0.08 6.23
CA LEU A 100 -1.14 0.30 5.89
C LEU A 100 -0.25 0.02 7.10
N PHE A 101 0.73 -0.86 6.92
CA PHE A 101 1.82 -1.06 7.86
C PHE A 101 3.03 -0.27 7.36
N ILE A 102 3.67 0.47 8.26
CA ILE A 102 4.83 1.30 7.95
C ILE A 102 5.94 0.94 8.91
N LEU A 103 6.97 0.29 8.41
CA LEU A 103 8.18 0.04 9.18
C LEU A 103 9.08 1.25 9.08
N ASP A 104 9.33 1.91 10.19
CA ASP A 104 10.35 2.93 10.34
C ASP A 104 11.63 2.27 10.83
N MET A 105 12.56 2.06 9.90
CA MET A 105 13.81 1.37 10.16
C MET A 105 14.72 2.19 11.09
N SER A 106 14.64 3.52 11.01
CA SER A 106 15.46 4.42 11.83
C SER A 106 15.01 4.46 13.28
N ARG A 107 13.69 4.47 13.51
CA ARG A 107 13.08 4.56 14.84
C ARG A 107 12.78 3.20 15.44
N ARG A 108 13.01 2.11 14.71
CA ARG A 108 12.65 0.75 15.14
C ARG A 108 11.17 0.69 15.55
N ALA A 109 10.30 1.28 14.73
CA ALA A 109 8.85 1.35 15.00
C ALA A 109 8.00 0.82 13.83
N LEU A 110 6.91 0.12 14.15
CA LEU A 110 5.87 -0.28 13.19
C LEU A 110 4.63 0.58 13.44
N TYR A 111 4.29 1.42 12.48
CA TYR A 111 3.05 2.18 12.49
C TYR A 111 1.96 1.45 11.72
N ILE A 112 0.75 1.45 12.27
CA ILE A 112 -0.44 0.83 11.68
C ILE A 112 -1.45 1.93 11.42
N VAL A 113 -1.71 2.21 10.14
CA VAL A 113 -2.76 3.13 9.72
C VAL A 113 -4.01 2.32 9.45
N ASP A 114 -4.99 2.50 10.34
CA ASP A 114 -6.30 1.86 10.30
C ASP A 114 -7.37 2.93 10.21
N GLN A 115 -8.20 2.84 9.17
CA GLN A 115 -9.27 3.78 8.89
C GLN A 115 -10.63 3.27 9.39
N THR A 116 -10.67 2.09 10.00
CA THR A 116 -11.92 1.50 10.47
C THR A 116 -12.32 2.03 11.85
N PRO A 117 -13.62 2.25 12.11
CA PRO A 117 -14.11 2.52 13.45
C PRO A 117 -13.62 1.42 14.40
N LYS A 118 -13.06 1.83 15.53
CA LYS A 118 -12.60 0.91 16.55
C LYS A 118 -13.78 0.61 17.49
N PRO A 119 -14.22 -0.66 17.61
CA PRO A 119 -15.05 -1.08 18.74
C PRO A 119 -14.44 -0.62 20.07
N ASP A 120 -15.26 -0.39 21.10
CA ASP A 120 -14.80 0.20 22.37
C ASP A 120 -13.62 -0.56 22.99
N LEU A 121 -13.61 -1.89 22.89
CA LEU A 121 -12.50 -2.73 23.33
C LEU A 121 -11.15 -2.33 22.69
N TYR A 122 -11.15 -1.98 21.41
CA TYR A 122 -9.96 -1.57 20.67
C TYR A 122 -9.67 -0.07 20.76
N LYS A 123 -10.56 0.74 21.35
CA LYS A 123 -10.21 2.12 21.74
C LYS A 123 -9.23 2.11 22.91
N ILE A 124 -9.45 1.19 23.87
CA ILE A 124 -8.61 1.03 25.07
C ILE A 124 -7.30 0.31 24.73
N GLN A 125 -7.36 -0.77 23.93
CA GLN A 125 -6.18 -1.54 23.51
C GLN A 125 -6.12 -1.72 21.98
N PRO A 126 -5.71 -0.68 21.22
CA PRO A 126 -5.72 -0.71 19.76
C PRO A 126 -4.88 -1.84 19.15
N LEU A 127 -3.75 -2.19 19.76
CA LEU A 127 -2.84 -3.21 19.24
C LEU A 127 -3.41 -4.62 19.30
N LYS A 128 -4.37 -4.90 20.20
CA LYS A 128 -4.97 -6.23 20.34
C LYS A 128 -5.62 -6.73 19.05
N LYS A 129 -6.15 -5.81 18.23
CA LYS A 129 -6.70 -6.09 16.90
C LYS A 129 -5.66 -6.60 15.90
N TYR A 130 -4.39 -6.23 16.12
CA TYR A 130 -3.31 -6.40 15.14
C TYR A 130 -2.28 -7.45 15.54
N THR A 131 -2.30 -7.99 16.75
CA THR A 131 -1.30 -8.94 17.27
C THR A 131 -0.97 -10.06 16.26
N ASN A 132 -1.98 -10.79 15.77
CA ASN A 132 -1.74 -11.90 14.84
C ASN A 132 -1.17 -11.44 13.48
N LYS A 133 -1.60 -10.26 13.00
CA LYS A 133 -1.10 -9.68 11.74
C LYS A 133 0.34 -9.20 11.90
N ILE A 134 0.66 -8.56 13.03
CA ILE A 134 2.03 -8.13 13.35
C ILE A 134 2.95 -9.34 13.43
N GLN A 135 2.58 -10.37 14.19
CA GLN A 135 3.37 -11.60 14.28
C GLN A 135 3.59 -12.23 12.91
N ARG A 136 2.54 -12.36 12.11
CA ARG A 136 2.64 -12.97 10.78
C ARG A 136 3.50 -12.15 9.82
N VAL A 137 3.28 -10.84 9.71
CA VAL A 137 4.11 -9.95 8.87
C VAL A 137 5.56 -10.00 9.34
N SER A 138 5.79 -9.99 10.65
CA SER A 138 7.13 -10.06 11.23
C SER A 138 7.86 -11.34 10.82
N THR A 139 7.25 -12.50 11.03
CA THR A 139 7.84 -13.79 10.67
C THR A 139 8.09 -13.89 9.17
N VAL A 140 7.08 -13.56 8.35
CA VAL A 140 7.20 -13.73 6.90
C VAL A 140 8.19 -12.76 6.29
N LEU A 141 8.15 -11.49 6.70
CA LEU A 141 9.08 -10.48 6.17
C LEU A 141 10.51 -10.80 6.62
N ASN A 142 10.74 -11.26 7.84
CA ASN A 142 12.08 -11.70 8.27
C ASN A 142 12.63 -12.82 7.37
N GLU A 143 11.84 -13.84 7.06
CA GLU A 143 12.27 -14.92 6.15
C GLU A 143 12.51 -14.41 4.72
N VAL A 144 11.65 -13.53 4.22
CA VAL A 144 11.84 -12.89 2.91
C VAL A 144 13.11 -12.05 2.86
N MET A 145 13.39 -11.28 3.90
CA MET A 145 14.61 -10.47 3.98
C MET A 145 15.85 -11.35 4.10
N LYS A 146 15.80 -12.51 4.76
CA LYS A 146 16.93 -13.46 4.78
C LYS A 146 17.27 -14.01 3.38
N VAL A 147 16.27 -14.21 2.52
CA VAL A 147 16.49 -14.68 1.14
C VAL A 147 17.31 -13.66 0.32
N SER A 148 17.03 -12.37 0.48
CA SER A 148 17.59 -11.32 -0.39
C SER A 148 18.61 -10.40 0.27
N CYS A 149 18.71 -10.42 1.60
CA CYS A 149 19.58 -9.57 2.41
C CYS A 149 20.23 -10.41 3.52
N PRO A 150 21.37 -11.09 3.24
CA PRO A 150 22.06 -11.96 4.21
C PRO A 150 22.42 -11.28 5.55
N TRP A 151 22.50 -9.95 5.55
CA TRP A 151 22.82 -9.12 6.71
C TRP A 151 21.60 -8.60 7.47
N TRP A 152 20.39 -9.08 7.14
CA TRP A 152 19.17 -8.77 7.87
C TRP A 152 19.21 -9.44 9.25
N ARG A 153 19.21 -8.64 10.31
CA ARG A 153 19.22 -9.10 11.71
C ARG A 153 18.12 -8.46 12.54
N ASP A 154 17.28 -7.67 11.91
CA ASP A 154 16.19 -6.97 12.57
C ASP A 154 15.05 -7.96 12.86
N ASP A 155 14.51 -7.92 14.08
CA ASP A 155 13.26 -8.61 14.41
C ASP A 155 12.15 -7.57 14.55
N LEU A 156 11.14 -7.66 13.67
CA LEU A 156 10.00 -6.76 13.64
C LEU A 156 9.08 -6.89 14.87
N ILE A 157 9.11 -8.03 15.56
CA ILE A 157 8.38 -8.21 16.82
C ILE A 157 8.93 -7.28 17.91
N LEU A 158 10.23 -6.97 17.86
CA LEU A 158 10.91 -6.10 18.81
C LEU A 158 10.82 -4.61 18.44
N PHE A 159 10.09 -4.25 17.39
CA PHE A 159 9.82 -2.84 17.07
C PHE A 159 8.77 -2.30 18.04
N ASP A 160 8.81 -0.99 18.29
CA ASP A 160 7.71 -0.33 18.97
C ASP A 160 6.47 -0.31 18.05
N HIS A 161 5.34 -0.82 18.51
CA HIS A 161 4.13 -0.95 17.69
C HIS A 161 3.14 0.16 18.02
N ARG A 162 2.70 0.91 17.01
CA ARG A 162 1.81 2.07 17.20
C ARG A 162 0.67 2.05 16.21
N VAL A 163 -0.56 2.20 16.70
CA VAL A 163 -1.71 2.46 15.83
C VAL A 163 -1.82 3.97 15.65
N VAL A 164 -1.74 4.43 14.41
CA VAL A 164 -1.88 5.85 14.08
C VAL A 164 -3.35 6.23 14.24
N GLU A 165 -3.60 7.29 15.01
CA GLU A 165 -4.91 7.93 15.03
C GLU A 165 -5.10 8.69 13.73
N VAL A 166 -6.04 8.22 12.92
CA VAL A 166 -6.59 9.01 11.83
C VAL A 166 -7.94 9.49 12.32
N ASN A 167 -8.19 10.81 12.28
CA ASN A 167 -9.47 11.37 12.71
C ASN A 167 -10.58 10.57 12.03
N GLN A 168 -11.53 10.10 12.84
CA GLN A 168 -12.49 9.06 12.47
C GLN A 168 -13.17 9.42 11.14
N PHE A 169 -12.76 8.74 10.07
CA PHE A 169 -13.46 8.81 8.81
C PHE A 169 -14.87 8.23 9.02
N GLU A 170 -15.88 8.82 8.38
CA GLU A 170 -17.06 8.04 8.07
C GLU A 170 -16.58 6.86 7.20
N LEU A 171 -16.73 5.64 7.71
CA LEU A 171 -16.22 4.44 7.07
C LEU A 171 -16.90 4.27 5.72
N ASN A 172 -16.22 4.67 4.64
CA ASN A 172 -16.52 4.18 3.31
C ASN A 172 -15.47 3.13 2.93
N GLY A 173 -15.83 1.84 3.04
CA GLY A 173 -14.96 0.73 2.65
C GLY A 173 -14.39 0.90 1.23
N ASP A 174 -15.18 1.49 0.33
CA ASP A 174 -14.81 1.75 -1.06
C ASP A 174 -13.66 2.76 -1.21
N LEU A 175 -13.42 3.61 -0.21
CA LEU A 175 -12.34 4.59 -0.23
C LEU A 175 -11.06 4.10 0.44
N SER A 176 -11.15 3.06 1.27
CA SER A 176 -10.05 2.66 2.14
C SER A 176 -8.75 2.39 1.36
N GLY A 177 -8.84 1.76 0.17
CA GLY A 177 -7.69 1.52 -0.70
C GLY A 177 -7.10 2.80 -1.31
N TYR A 178 -7.94 3.76 -1.71
CA TYR A 178 -7.46 5.06 -2.22
C TYR A 178 -6.74 5.85 -1.13
N ASN A 179 -7.32 5.88 0.08
CA ASN A 179 -6.73 6.55 1.23
C ASN A 179 -5.39 5.92 1.65
N VAL A 180 -5.26 4.59 1.57
CA VAL A 180 -3.98 3.92 1.81
C VAL A 180 -2.92 4.38 0.79
N LEU A 181 -3.25 4.47 -0.51
CA LEU A 181 -2.32 4.97 -1.53
C LEU A 181 -1.88 6.42 -1.23
N LEU A 182 -2.82 7.28 -0.86
CA LEU A 182 -2.51 8.66 -0.48
C LEU A 182 -1.62 8.72 0.76
N ALA A 183 -1.92 7.92 1.79
CA ALA A 183 -1.10 7.80 2.99
C ALA A 183 0.34 7.33 2.67
N MET A 184 0.48 6.33 1.79
CA MET A 184 1.79 5.86 1.34
C MET A 184 2.58 6.98 0.65
N HIS A 185 1.94 7.71 -0.25
CA HIS A 185 2.57 8.81 -0.99
C HIS A 185 2.99 9.95 -0.05
N ALA A 186 2.08 10.37 0.83
CA ALA A 186 2.24 11.53 1.71
C ALA A 186 3.11 11.27 2.94
N TRP A 187 3.36 9.99 3.30
CA TRP A 187 4.13 9.65 4.49
C TRP A 187 5.49 10.37 4.51
N ASN A 188 5.85 10.99 5.63
CA ASN A 188 7.14 11.69 5.77
C ASN A 188 7.73 11.54 7.18
N GLY A 189 7.24 10.56 7.94
CA GLY A 189 7.58 10.35 9.36
C GLY A 189 6.85 11.26 10.34
N LYS A 190 5.97 12.17 9.88
CA LYS A 190 5.02 12.93 10.71
C LYS A 190 3.61 12.34 10.59
N ARG A 191 2.68 12.78 11.45
CA ARG A 191 1.25 12.39 11.37
C ARG A 191 0.74 12.66 9.95
N ILE A 192 0.01 11.70 9.38
CA ILE A 192 -0.67 11.87 8.09
C ILE A 192 -1.68 13.00 8.27
N GLU A 193 -1.50 14.10 7.56
CA GLU A 193 -2.43 15.22 7.62
C GLU A 193 -3.79 14.75 7.10
N THR A 194 -4.81 14.92 7.94
CA THR A 194 -6.16 14.42 7.65
C THR A 194 -6.81 15.16 6.47
N SER A 195 -6.32 16.35 6.12
CA SER A 195 -6.72 17.12 4.92
C SER A 195 -6.56 16.33 3.62
N ILE A 196 -5.55 15.46 3.53
CA ILE A 196 -5.29 14.62 2.35
C ILE A 196 -6.41 13.58 2.16
N CYS A 197 -6.99 13.11 3.26
CA CYS A 197 -8.04 12.09 3.29
C CYS A 197 -9.46 12.67 3.51
N ASN A 198 -9.59 13.99 3.71
CA ASN A 198 -10.86 14.72 3.88
C ASN A 198 -11.40 15.29 2.56
N ASN A 199 -10.79 14.95 1.42
CA ASN A 199 -11.30 15.34 0.12
C ASN A 199 -12.54 14.53 -0.25
N ASP A 200 -13.45 15.13 -1.03
CA ASP A 200 -14.59 14.43 -1.64
C ASP A 200 -14.11 13.12 -2.28
N ASN A 201 -14.86 12.03 -2.04
CA ASN A 201 -14.68 10.71 -2.64
C ASN A 201 -14.31 10.80 -4.13
N TYR A 202 -14.94 11.73 -4.86
CA TYR A 202 -14.69 11.93 -6.28
C TYR A 202 -13.31 12.55 -6.56
N GLU A 203 -12.86 13.51 -5.76
CA GLU A 203 -11.56 14.17 -5.90
C GLU A 203 -10.39 13.23 -5.56
N VAL A 204 -10.53 12.40 -4.52
CA VAL A 204 -9.54 11.37 -4.19
C VAL A 204 -9.38 10.39 -5.37
N ARG A 205 -10.50 9.93 -5.94
CA ARG A 205 -10.50 9.00 -7.07
C ARG A 205 -9.91 9.63 -8.34
N LYS A 206 -10.25 10.90 -8.63
CA LYS A 206 -9.65 11.67 -9.73
C LYS A 206 -8.14 11.79 -9.55
N HIS A 207 -7.68 12.13 -8.35
CA HIS A 207 -6.25 12.28 -8.08
C HIS A 207 -5.49 10.98 -8.37
N ILE A 208 -6.01 9.84 -7.90
CA ILE A 208 -5.42 8.52 -8.18
C ILE A 208 -5.51 8.15 -9.67
N LEU A 209 -6.61 8.48 -10.35
CA LEU A 209 -6.73 8.28 -11.79
C LEU A 209 -5.71 9.12 -12.57
N LEU A 210 -5.51 10.39 -12.20
CA LEU A 210 -4.49 11.25 -12.81
C LEU A 210 -3.09 10.66 -12.67
N HIS A 211 -2.77 10.11 -11.49
CA HIS A 211 -1.51 9.39 -11.30
C HIS A 211 -1.36 8.24 -12.29
N LEU A 212 -2.40 7.43 -12.48
CA LEU A 212 -2.37 6.34 -13.45
C LEU A 212 -2.21 6.84 -14.88
N LEU A 213 -2.99 7.84 -15.31
CA LEU A 213 -2.95 8.33 -16.68
C LEU A 213 -1.62 9.01 -17.03
N THR A 214 -0.96 9.64 -16.05
CA THR A 214 0.32 10.33 -16.25
C THR A 214 1.54 9.42 -16.13
N TYR A 215 1.37 8.14 -15.82
CA TYR A 215 2.50 7.21 -15.75
C TYR A 215 3.08 6.97 -17.15
N THR A 216 4.36 7.28 -17.35
CA THR A 216 5.03 7.13 -18.64
C THR A 216 5.09 5.68 -19.14
N GLY A 217 5.01 4.70 -18.23
CA GLY A 217 4.86 3.28 -18.59
C GLY A 217 3.51 2.92 -19.21
N ASN A 218 2.51 3.80 -19.10
CA ASN A 218 1.17 3.63 -19.68
C ASN A 218 1.05 4.21 -21.10
N LYS A 219 2.18 4.58 -21.75
CA LYS A 219 2.19 4.99 -23.16
C LYS A 219 1.62 3.93 -24.12
N ASN A 220 1.61 2.66 -23.71
CA ASN A 220 0.93 1.59 -24.43
C ASN A 220 -0.40 1.26 -23.75
N ILE A 221 -1.49 1.26 -24.52
CA ILE A 221 -2.85 0.96 -24.04
C ILE A 221 -2.96 -0.44 -23.40
N ALA A 222 -2.12 -1.40 -23.79
CA ALA A 222 -2.08 -2.73 -23.18
C ALA A 222 -1.62 -2.70 -21.71
N ASN A 223 -0.89 -1.67 -21.29
CA ASN A 223 -0.37 -1.52 -19.92
C ASN A 223 -1.38 -0.86 -18.97
N ILE A 224 -2.47 -0.29 -19.51
CA ILE A 224 -3.52 0.33 -18.71
C ILE A 224 -4.47 -0.77 -18.20
N PRO A 225 -4.79 -0.82 -16.89
CA PRO A 225 -5.70 -1.82 -16.35
C PRO A 225 -7.06 -1.81 -17.04
N LYS A 226 -7.65 -2.99 -17.27
CA LYS A 226 -8.91 -3.14 -18.02
C LYS A 226 -10.00 -2.18 -17.52
N GLY A 227 -10.25 -2.12 -16.21
CA GLY A 227 -11.26 -1.22 -15.65
C GLY A 227 -11.01 0.28 -15.90
N VAL A 228 -9.77 0.70 -16.14
CA VAL A 228 -9.43 2.08 -16.55
C VAL A 228 -9.62 2.25 -18.05
N ARG A 229 -9.23 1.27 -18.87
CA ARG A 229 -9.46 1.30 -20.33
C ARG A 229 -10.94 1.36 -20.68
N ASP A 230 -11.74 0.48 -20.07
CA ASP A 230 -13.19 0.43 -20.26
C ASP A 230 -13.84 1.80 -19.94
N HIS A 231 -13.29 2.53 -18.96
CA HIS A 231 -13.76 3.87 -18.61
C HIS A 231 -13.33 4.93 -19.63
N LEU A 232 -12.08 4.90 -20.09
CA LEU A 232 -11.57 5.80 -21.14
C LEU A 232 -12.33 5.62 -22.45
N GLU A 233 -12.62 4.38 -22.85
CA GLU A 233 -13.41 4.05 -24.04
C GLU A 233 -14.85 4.58 -23.95
N ARG A 234 -15.48 4.45 -22.77
CA ARG A 234 -16.80 5.06 -22.51
C ARG A 234 -16.74 6.58 -22.61
N TYR A 235 -15.72 7.22 -22.04
CA TYR A 235 -15.59 8.67 -22.11
C TYR A 235 -15.40 9.15 -23.56
N ILE A 236 -14.48 8.52 -24.29
CA ILE A 236 -14.21 8.84 -25.71
C ILE A 236 -15.48 8.66 -26.54
N SER A 237 -16.23 7.56 -26.37
CA SER A 237 -17.47 7.32 -27.11
C SER A 237 -18.60 8.28 -26.77
N LEU A 238 -18.63 8.83 -25.55
CA LEU A 238 -19.57 9.89 -25.15
C LEU A 238 -19.19 11.26 -25.72
N THR A 239 -17.90 11.58 -25.84
CA THR A 239 -17.44 12.86 -26.39
C THR A 239 -17.43 12.87 -27.92
N SER A 240 -17.20 11.73 -28.56
CA SER A 240 -17.23 11.59 -30.03
C SER A 240 -18.65 11.51 -30.63
N LYS A 241 -19.68 11.34 -29.79
CA LYS A 241 -21.10 11.47 -30.19
C LYS A 241 -21.64 12.91 -30.09
N LYS A 242 -20.84 13.87 -29.61
CA LYS A 242 -21.19 15.28 -29.46
C LYS A 242 -20.54 16.19 -30.52
N GLN A 243 -19.92 15.61 -31.54
CA GLN A 243 -19.49 16.27 -32.79
C GLN A 243 -20.33 15.73 -33.94
#